data_AF-A0A6L8DM11-F1
#
_entry.id   AF-A0A6L8DM11-F1
#
_cell.length_a   1.000
_cell.length_b   1.000
_cell.length_c   1.000
_cell.angle_alpha   90.00
_cell.angle_beta   90.00
_cell.angle_gamma   90.00
#
_symmetry.space_group_name_H-M   'P 1'
#
loop_
_entity.id
_entity.type
_entity.pdbx_description
1 polymer ?
#
loop_
_entity_poly.entity_id
_entity_poly.type
_entity_poly.pdbx_seq_one_letter_code
_entity_poly.pdbx_strand_id
1 'polypeptide(L)'
;MKKSSNAVDLLILKAGDDDELRKRLLARPKETIEQELGVTMAEDHEIHVHEETAVATHIVLPPRNRYTREEREEARTGASSLAFLRKTMYDPAPPLRPPGDGEGRVPVRDAGAGVLAEACRECVRRGLDFLESTIDEQGAWHCIRFNVADPKVPRHFERPPFISAFCVLALESCREAKARSICAATRAYLADTVEYPGFWRYYRHLPQDLDSTTLCALVIDTHPWILLGRNIPRMLANRDREGRFMTWMLEGDEPDVVSRFRIEADPVVNANVIAYLGDCPETRDAQRWLEALISDGDLKDASKWYPDEIAICYAVARAVKRVTPALDRLRPVLADRVLGLADEEGGYGNVLQTAQAVSTLCDAECLGRIDVKRPLRRILSAQREDGSWPELLAFGDQTLKFGAVGQIGHGSEAVTTAFCIEALERLAAFLRT
;
A
#
# COMPACT_ATOMS: atom_id res chain seq x y z
N MET A 1 -8.87 16.54 -10.57
CA MET A 1 -10.10 16.82 -9.81
C MET A 1 -9.76 16.77 -8.34
N LYS A 2 -10.02 17.85 -7.59
CA LYS A 2 -9.95 17.79 -6.12
C LYS A 2 -11.03 16.80 -5.66
N LYS A 3 -10.65 15.65 -5.07
CA LYS A 3 -11.61 14.84 -4.32
C LYS A 3 -12.08 15.73 -3.17
N SER A 4 -13.26 16.35 -3.30
CA SER A 4 -13.84 17.07 -2.18
C SER A 4 -14.16 16.06 -1.09
N SER A 5 -14.23 16.57 0.13
CA SER A 5 -15.06 16.04 1.20
C SER A 5 -16.25 15.24 0.64
N ASN A 6 -16.24 13.93 0.97
CA ASN A 6 -17.28 12.92 0.79
C ASN A 6 -18.16 13.03 -0.47
N ALA A 7 -17.96 12.15 -1.46
CA ALA A 7 -18.80 12.07 -2.67
C ALA A 7 -20.31 12.01 -2.37
N VAL A 8 -20.69 11.42 -1.23
CA VAL A 8 -22.08 11.39 -0.75
C VAL A 8 -22.60 12.80 -0.46
N ASP A 9 -21.82 13.65 0.22
CA ASP A 9 -22.27 15.00 0.58
C ASP A 9 -22.47 15.86 -0.67
N LEU A 10 -21.61 15.71 -1.68
CA LEU A 10 -21.81 16.35 -2.99
C LEU A 10 -23.08 15.87 -3.68
N LEU A 11 -23.35 14.55 -3.67
CA LEU A 11 -24.55 13.99 -4.26
C LEU A 11 -25.81 14.49 -3.54
N ILE A 12 -25.78 14.56 -2.20
CA ILE A 12 -26.88 15.09 -1.38
C ILE A 12 -27.11 16.56 -1.69
N LEU A 13 -26.05 17.39 -1.72
CA LEU A 13 -26.16 18.81 -2.05
C LEU A 13 -26.75 19.00 -3.46
N LYS A 14 -26.22 18.28 -4.45
CA LYS A 14 -26.71 18.37 -5.83
C LYS A 14 -28.17 17.91 -5.96
N ALA A 15 -28.57 16.84 -5.26
CA ALA A 15 -29.94 16.36 -5.24
C ALA A 15 -30.90 17.28 -4.48
N GLY A 16 -30.38 18.21 -3.65
CA GLY A 16 -31.18 19.28 -3.04
C GLY A 16 -31.57 20.38 -4.04
N ASP A 17 -30.76 20.60 -5.07
CA ASP A 17 -30.98 21.63 -6.10
C ASP A 17 -31.57 21.07 -7.41
N ASP A 18 -31.53 19.74 -7.62
CA ASP A 18 -31.96 19.05 -8.84
C ASP A 18 -32.99 17.94 -8.52
N ASP A 19 -34.27 18.27 -8.70
CA ASP A 19 -35.40 17.36 -8.48
C ASP A 19 -35.35 16.10 -9.36
N GLU A 20 -34.82 16.19 -10.58
CA GLU A 20 -34.73 15.04 -11.49
C GLU A 20 -33.60 14.10 -11.08
N LEU A 21 -32.46 14.64 -10.66
CA LEU A 21 -31.42 13.84 -10.01
C LEU A 21 -31.96 13.17 -8.74
N ARG A 22 -32.70 13.91 -7.90
CA ARG A 22 -33.28 13.37 -6.67
C ARG A 22 -34.20 12.19 -6.94
N LYS A 23 -35.11 12.32 -7.91
CA LYS A 23 -36.01 11.22 -8.34
C LYS A 23 -35.22 10.02 -8.88
N ARG A 24 -34.18 10.26 -9.68
CA ARG A 24 -33.31 9.19 -10.21
C ARG A 24 -32.56 8.47 -9.10
N LEU A 25 -31.99 9.19 -8.13
CA LEU A 25 -31.30 8.60 -6.97
C LEU A 25 -32.23 7.71 -6.14
N LEU A 26 -33.49 8.10 -5.94
CA LEU A 26 -34.46 7.28 -5.22
C LEU A 26 -34.90 6.04 -6.00
N ALA A 27 -35.06 6.16 -7.33
CA ALA A 27 -35.57 5.07 -8.16
C ALA A 27 -34.48 4.06 -8.57
N ARG A 28 -33.28 4.56 -8.87
CA ARG A 28 -32.14 3.80 -9.44
C ARG A 28 -30.83 4.32 -8.85
N PRO A 29 -30.60 4.13 -7.55
CA PRO A 29 -29.49 4.74 -6.83
C PRO A 29 -28.12 4.39 -7.43
N LYS A 30 -27.85 3.10 -7.66
CA LYS A 30 -26.58 2.62 -8.19
C LYS A 30 -26.27 3.24 -9.57
N GLU A 31 -27.16 3.05 -10.55
CA GLU A 31 -27.01 3.59 -11.91
C GLU A 31 -26.82 5.11 -11.89
N THR A 32 -27.57 5.80 -11.03
CA THR A 32 -27.49 7.25 -10.91
C THR A 32 -26.14 7.68 -10.35
N ILE A 33 -25.65 7.04 -9.28
CA ILE A 33 -24.34 7.38 -8.71
C ILE A 33 -23.21 7.07 -9.72
N GLU A 34 -23.27 5.93 -10.40
CA GLU A 34 -22.32 5.56 -11.46
C GLU A 34 -22.28 6.62 -12.56
N GLN A 35 -23.44 7.10 -13.02
CA GLN A 35 -23.55 8.16 -14.01
C GLN A 35 -23.00 9.51 -13.51
N GLU A 36 -23.34 9.91 -12.28
CA GLU A 36 -22.95 11.21 -11.72
C GLU A 36 -21.46 11.27 -11.37
N LEU A 37 -20.87 10.15 -10.95
CA LEU A 37 -19.46 10.06 -10.58
C LEU A 37 -18.56 9.57 -11.73
N GLY A 38 -19.12 9.06 -12.82
CA GLY A 38 -18.37 8.54 -13.96
C GLY A 38 -17.60 7.26 -13.63
N VAL A 39 -18.20 6.39 -12.83
CA VAL A 39 -17.58 5.16 -12.30
C VAL A 39 -18.48 3.96 -12.54
N THR A 40 -17.92 2.76 -12.46
CA THR A 40 -18.68 1.50 -12.44
C THR A 40 -18.42 0.80 -11.11
N MET A 41 -19.48 0.46 -10.40
CA MET A 41 -19.44 -0.25 -9.12
C MET A 41 -19.60 -1.76 -9.34
N ALA A 42 -19.17 -2.54 -8.35
CA ALA A 42 -19.31 -4.00 -8.38
C ALA A 42 -20.78 -4.43 -8.50
N GLU A 43 -21.07 -5.44 -9.32
CA GLU A 43 -22.43 -5.89 -9.63
C GLU A 43 -23.20 -6.38 -8.40
N ASP A 44 -22.50 -7.01 -7.46
CA ASP A 44 -23.03 -7.65 -6.25
C ASP A 44 -23.35 -6.66 -5.11
N HIS A 45 -23.10 -5.37 -5.30
CA HIS A 45 -23.42 -4.34 -4.30
C HIS A 45 -24.79 -3.71 -4.56
N GLU A 46 -25.63 -3.72 -3.52
CA GLU A 46 -26.92 -3.04 -3.49
C GLU A 46 -26.81 -1.70 -2.75
N ILE A 47 -27.40 -0.65 -3.30
CA ILE A 47 -27.46 0.67 -2.69
C ILE A 47 -28.93 1.03 -2.50
N HIS A 48 -29.28 1.42 -1.27
CA HIS A 48 -30.60 1.94 -0.93
C HIS A 48 -30.48 3.43 -0.62
N VAL A 49 -31.32 4.26 -1.24
CA VAL A 49 -31.43 5.68 -0.92
C VAL A 49 -32.82 5.92 -0.37
N HIS A 50 -32.87 6.50 0.83
CA HIS A 50 -34.11 6.84 1.51
C HIS A 50 -34.20 8.35 1.70
N GLU A 51 -35.41 8.87 1.53
CA GLU A 51 -35.71 10.26 1.81
C GLU A 51 -36.12 10.42 3.27
N GLU A 52 -35.45 11.31 3.99
CA GLU A 52 -35.87 11.72 5.32
C GLU A 52 -37.04 12.72 5.20
N THR A 53 -38.08 12.50 6.00
CA THR A 53 -39.27 13.38 6.02
C THR A 53 -39.58 13.76 7.46
N ALA A 54 -40.40 14.79 7.67
CA ALA A 54 -40.80 15.22 9.00
C ALA A 54 -41.54 14.15 9.84
N VAL A 55 -41.94 13.03 9.23
CA VAL A 55 -42.73 11.96 9.87
C VAL A 55 -42.09 10.58 9.77
N ALA A 56 -40.91 10.45 9.15
CA ALA A 56 -40.23 9.17 8.98
C ALA A 56 -38.78 9.26 9.49
N THR A 57 -38.42 8.33 10.38
CA THR A 57 -37.05 8.19 10.90
C THR A 57 -36.47 6.87 10.43
N HIS A 58 -35.27 6.92 9.87
CA HIS A 58 -34.58 5.74 9.35
C HIS A 58 -33.57 5.23 10.39
N ILE A 59 -33.57 3.93 10.64
CA ILE A 59 -32.60 3.26 11.53
C ILE A 59 -31.83 2.26 10.69
N VAL A 60 -30.51 2.47 10.56
CA VAL A 60 -29.61 1.58 9.83
C VAL A 60 -28.79 0.79 10.84
N LEU A 61 -28.95 -0.53 10.83
CA LEU A 61 -28.12 -1.42 11.63
C LEU A 61 -26.83 -1.75 10.87
N PRO A 62 -25.66 -1.74 11.53
CA PRO A 62 -24.45 -2.25 10.89
C PRO A 62 -24.62 -3.73 10.55
N PRO A 63 -23.89 -4.27 9.55
CA PRO A 63 -23.91 -5.69 9.28
C PRO A 63 -23.52 -6.44 10.55
N ARG A 64 -24.09 -7.64 10.71
CA ARG A 64 -23.62 -8.54 11.77
C ARG A 64 -22.13 -8.75 11.57
N ASN A 65 -21.37 -8.59 12.65
CA ASN A 65 -19.94 -8.85 12.61
C ASN A 65 -19.72 -10.26 12.05
N ARG A 66 -18.82 -10.39 11.06
CA ARG A 66 -18.48 -11.69 10.46
C ARG A 66 -17.90 -12.64 11.50
N TYR A 67 -17.44 -12.11 12.64
CA TYR A 67 -16.89 -12.86 13.76
C TYR A 67 -17.94 -13.11 14.86
N THR A 68 -17.95 -14.34 15.36
CA THR A 68 -18.68 -14.71 16.57
C THR A 68 -18.11 -13.98 17.80
N ARG A 69 -18.86 -13.95 18.90
CA ARG A 69 -18.38 -13.37 20.17
C ARG A 69 -17.17 -14.14 20.71
N GLU A 70 -17.15 -15.45 20.52
CA GLU A 70 -16.06 -16.33 20.94
C GLU A 70 -14.78 -16.03 20.16
N GLU A 71 -14.84 -15.96 18.82
CA GLU A 71 -13.68 -15.59 17.98
C GLU A 71 -13.10 -14.22 18.36
N ARG A 72 -13.96 -13.26 18.72
CA ARG A 72 -13.52 -11.94 19.20
C ARG A 72 -12.85 -12.00 20.57
N GLU A 73 -13.37 -12.80 21.49
CA GLU A 73 -12.77 -13.00 22.80
C GLU A 73 -11.41 -13.71 22.70
N GLU A 74 -11.31 -14.72 21.83
CA GLU A 74 -10.04 -15.40 21.54
C GLU A 74 -9.01 -14.46 20.89
N ALA A 75 -9.46 -13.57 19.99
CA ALA A 75 -8.60 -12.54 19.41
C ALA A 75 -8.15 -11.52 20.46
N ARG A 76 -9.07 -11.04 21.32
CA ARG A 76 -8.76 -10.10 22.40
C ARG A 76 -7.73 -10.65 23.39
N THR A 77 -7.81 -11.94 23.72
CA THR A 77 -6.88 -12.61 24.63
C THR A 77 -5.56 -13.02 23.95
N GLY A 78 -5.44 -12.84 22.63
CA GLY A 78 -4.31 -13.31 21.83
C GLY A 78 -4.22 -14.85 21.72
N ALA A 79 -5.22 -15.58 22.22
CA ALA A 79 -5.28 -17.04 22.15
C ALA A 79 -5.44 -17.51 20.70
N SER A 80 -6.27 -16.81 19.91
CA SER A 80 -6.38 -17.08 18.47
C SER A 80 -5.13 -16.65 17.72
N SER A 81 -4.43 -15.59 18.13
CA SER A 81 -3.13 -15.22 17.57
C SER A 81 -2.11 -16.34 17.80
N LEU A 82 -2.01 -16.88 19.01
CA LEU A 82 -1.09 -17.97 19.32
C LEU A 82 -1.48 -19.27 18.62
N ALA A 83 -2.78 -19.60 18.56
CA ALA A 83 -3.27 -20.78 17.84
C ALA A 83 -3.11 -20.64 16.31
N PHE A 84 -3.37 -19.45 15.77
CA PHE A 84 -3.15 -19.11 14.36
C PHE A 84 -1.67 -19.13 14.01
N LEU A 85 -0.81 -18.48 14.81
CA LEU A 85 0.64 -18.55 14.66
C LEU A 85 1.09 -20.01 14.73
N ARG A 86 0.57 -20.82 15.66
CA ARG A 86 0.85 -22.27 15.68
C ARG A 86 0.38 -22.97 14.42
N LYS A 87 -0.77 -22.61 13.86
CA LYS A 87 -1.34 -23.22 12.66
C LYS A 87 -0.63 -22.81 11.37
N THR A 88 -0.28 -21.54 11.22
CA THR A 88 0.50 -21.01 10.08
C THR A 88 1.99 -21.28 10.21
N MET A 89 2.47 -21.59 11.42
CA MET A 89 3.80 -22.16 11.61
C MET A 89 3.99 -23.51 10.88
N TYR A 90 2.91 -24.16 10.43
CA TYR A 90 2.97 -25.40 9.65
C TYR A 90 2.98 -25.21 8.13
N ASP A 91 2.96 -23.96 7.61
CA ASP A 91 3.22 -23.68 6.20
C ASP A 91 4.64 -23.08 6.06
N PRO A 92 5.68 -23.94 6.09
CA PRO A 92 7.07 -23.47 6.05
C PRO A 92 7.35 -22.85 4.67
N ALA A 93 7.83 -21.61 4.69
CA ALA A 93 8.39 -21.02 3.48
C ALA A 93 9.65 -21.78 3.05
N PRO A 94 9.91 -21.91 1.74
CA PRO A 94 11.13 -22.54 1.25
C PRO A 94 12.36 -21.80 1.79
N PRO A 95 13.52 -22.48 1.92
CA PRO A 95 14.75 -21.84 2.38
C PRO A 95 15.11 -20.63 1.51
N LEU A 96 15.85 -19.68 2.11
CA LEU A 96 16.22 -18.46 1.40
C LEU A 96 17.08 -18.88 0.21
N ARG A 97 16.64 -18.53 -0.99
CA ARG A 97 17.41 -18.85 -2.19
C ARG A 97 18.71 -18.06 -2.15
N PRO A 98 19.85 -18.68 -2.53
CA PRO A 98 21.12 -17.98 -2.57
C PRO A 98 21.02 -16.74 -3.49
N PRO A 99 21.92 -15.76 -3.32
CA PRO A 99 22.11 -14.73 -4.32
C PRO A 99 22.32 -15.42 -5.67
N GLY A 100 21.59 -14.98 -6.71
CA GLY A 100 21.76 -15.56 -8.03
C GLY A 100 23.19 -15.35 -8.52
N ASP A 101 23.71 -16.33 -9.24
CA ASP A 101 24.99 -16.19 -9.94
C ASP A 101 24.81 -15.06 -10.96
N GLY A 102 25.39 -13.89 -10.71
CA GLY A 102 25.21 -12.67 -11.50
C GLY A 102 25.81 -12.75 -12.92
N GLU A 103 25.81 -13.92 -13.55
CA GLU A 103 26.50 -14.24 -14.79
C GLU A 103 25.73 -13.82 -16.06
N GLY A 104 24.49 -13.38 -15.94
CA GLY A 104 23.74 -12.72 -17.02
C GLY A 104 24.12 -11.23 -17.20
N ARG A 105 25.39 -10.91 -17.44
CA ARG A 105 25.85 -9.53 -17.62
C ARG A 105 25.31 -8.93 -18.93
N VAL A 106 24.16 -8.24 -18.87
CA VAL A 106 23.81 -7.27 -19.92
C VAL A 106 24.95 -6.23 -19.96
N PRO A 107 25.62 -5.98 -21.10
CA PRO A 107 26.67 -4.96 -21.19
C PRO A 107 26.05 -3.55 -21.11
N VAL A 108 25.67 -3.12 -19.90
CA VAL A 108 24.96 -1.84 -19.70
C VAL A 108 25.86 -0.62 -19.93
N ARG A 109 27.20 -0.75 -19.84
CA ARG A 109 28.13 0.39 -19.95
C ARG A 109 28.03 1.08 -21.32
N ASP A 110 28.10 0.30 -22.40
CA ASP A 110 28.22 0.83 -23.76
C ASP A 110 26.95 0.69 -24.60
N ALA A 111 25.89 0.10 -24.03
CA ALA A 111 24.61 -0.02 -24.70
C ALA A 111 23.94 1.34 -24.91
N GLY A 112 23.41 1.55 -26.11
CA GLY A 112 22.57 2.71 -26.43
C GLY A 112 21.23 2.67 -25.70
N ALA A 113 20.59 3.85 -25.54
CA ALA A 113 19.34 3.99 -24.79
C ALA A 113 18.22 3.05 -25.28
N GLY A 114 18.09 2.85 -26.60
CA GLY A 114 17.11 1.93 -27.18
C GLY A 114 17.32 0.47 -26.79
N VAL A 115 18.58 0.01 -26.74
CA VAL A 115 18.94 -1.36 -26.32
C VAL A 115 18.63 -1.55 -24.83
N LEU A 116 18.97 -0.55 -24.00
CA LEU A 116 18.67 -0.56 -22.58
C LEU A 116 17.16 -0.57 -22.30
N ALA A 117 16.39 0.23 -23.05
CA ALA A 117 14.94 0.25 -22.92
C ALA A 117 14.27 -1.07 -23.34
N GLU A 118 14.83 -1.79 -24.32
CA GLU A 118 14.36 -3.15 -24.66
C GLU A 118 14.74 -4.17 -23.58
N ALA A 119 15.97 -4.09 -23.05
CA ALA A 119 16.39 -4.94 -21.93
C ALA A 119 15.48 -4.75 -20.70
N CYS A 120 15.08 -3.51 -20.38
CA CYS A 120 14.08 -3.26 -19.34
C CYS A 120 12.75 -3.98 -19.62
N ARG A 121 12.23 -3.90 -20.85
CA ARG A 121 10.95 -4.53 -21.22
C ARG A 121 11.02 -6.05 -21.09
N GLU A 122 12.11 -6.65 -21.55
CA GLU A 122 12.30 -8.09 -21.43
C GLU A 122 12.38 -8.52 -19.96
N CYS A 123 13.14 -7.80 -19.13
CA CYS A 123 13.19 -8.05 -17.69
C CYS A 123 11.83 -7.87 -17.03
N VAL A 124 11.04 -6.85 -17.42
CA VAL A 124 9.67 -6.65 -16.93
C VAL A 124 8.78 -7.85 -17.27
N ARG A 125 8.82 -8.36 -18.52
CA ARG A 125 8.01 -9.52 -18.93
C ARG A 125 8.34 -10.77 -18.12
N ARG A 126 9.64 -11.07 -17.96
CA ARG A 126 10.10 -12.19 -17.13
C ARG A 126 9.67 -12.03 -15.66
N GLY A 127 9.72 -10.81 -15.13
CA GLY A 127 9.21 -10.50 -13.80
C GLY A 127 7.71 -10.74 -13.66
N LEU A 128 6.92 -10.34 -14.66
CA LEU A 128 5.48 -10.58 -14.69
C LEU A 128 5.13 -12.07 -14.82
N ASP A 129 5.91 -12.83 -15.58
CA ASP A 129 5.77 -14.30 -15.67
C ASP A 129 6.01 -14.95 -14.30
N PHE A 130 7.04 -14.52 -13.58
CA PHE A 130 7.28 -14.95 -12.21
C PHE A 130 6.11 -14.59 -11.28
N LEU A 131 5.62 -13.35 -11.31
CA LEU A 131 4.52 -12.91 -10.47
C LEU A 131 3.25 -13.73 -10.72
N GLU A 132 2.87 -13.95 -11.98
CA GLU A 132 1.73 -14.80 -12.35
C GLU A 132 1.86 -16.23 -11.80
N SER A 133 3.08 -16.78 -11.74
CA SER A 133 3.31 -18.12 -11.19
C SER A 133 3.24 -18.20 -9.65
N THR A 134 3.27 -17.06 -8.95
CA THR A 134 3.33 -17.01 -7.48
C THR A 134 2.09 -16.44 -6.82
N ILE A 135 1.29 -15.65 -7.52
CA ILE A 135 0.00 -15.15 -7.04
C ILE A 135 -1.00 -16.30 -7.09
N ASP A 136 -1.79 -16.47 -6.03
CA ASP A 136 -2.76 -17.56 -5.99
C ASP A 136 -3.96 -17.32 -6.91
N GLU A 137 -4.78 -18.36 -7.08
CA GLU A 137 -5.95 -18.32 -7.97
C GLU A 137 -7.01 -17.29 -7.55
N GLN A 138 -7.00 -16.86 -6.28
CA GLN A 138 -7.87 -15.79 -5.79
C GLN A 138 -7.30 -14.40 -6.10
N GLY A 139 -6.02 -14.29 -6.46
CA GLY A 139 -5.34 -13.01 -6.70
C GLY A 139 -4.57 -12.47 -5.48
N ALA A 140 -4.37 -13.30 -4.45
CA ALA A 140 -3.64 -12.95 -3.25
C ALA A 140 -2.14 -13.16 -3.43
N TRP A 141 -1.36 -12.19 -2.95
CA TRP A 141 0.09 -12.20 -3.05
C TRP A 141 0.74 -12.85 -1.83
N HIS A 142 1.78 -13.64 -2.08
CA HIS A 142 2.60 -14.21 -1.01
C HIS A 142 3.59 -13.20 -0.43
N CYS A 143 3.66 -13.17 0.89
CA CYS A 143 4.74 -12.60 1.66
C CYS A 143 5.34 -13.68 2.57
N ILE A 144 6.60 -13.54 2.91
CA ILE A 144 7.27 -14.40 3.87
C ILE A 144 7.53 -13.59 5.13
N ARG A 145 7.11 -14.15 6.25
CA ARG A 145 7.48 -13.69 7.58
C ARG A 145 8.71 -14.43 8.06
N PHE A 146 9.66 -13.71 8.61
CA PHE A 146 10.90 -14.26 9.15
C PHE A 146 11.36 -13.49 10.39
N ASN A 147 12.19 -14.12 11.23
CA ASN A 147 12.83 -13.42 12.33
C ASN A 147 14.15 -12.81 11.84
N VAL A 148 14.33 -11.51 12.05
CA VAL A 148 15.51 -10.77 11.56
C VAL A 148 16.75 -11.06 12.40
N ALA A 149 16.58 -11.46 13.67
CA ALA A 149 17.67 -11.68 14.61
C ALA A 149 18.01 -13.16 14.87
N ASP A 150 17.06 -14.06 14.69
CA ASP A 150 17.27 -15.50 14.84
C ASP A 150 16.86 -16.27 13.57
N PRO A 151 17.81 -16.58 12.68
CA PRO A 151 17.52 -17.32 11.45
C PRO A 151 17.08 -18.78 11.69
N LYS A 152 17.14 -19.28 12.93
CA LYS A 152 16.64 -20.61 13.30
C LYS A 152 15.13 -20.61 13.50
N VAL A 153 14.51 -19.45 13.71
CA VAL A 153 13.05 -19.34 13.75
C VAL A 153 12.52 -19.63 12.35
N PRO A 154 11.61 -20.61 12.20
CA PRO A 154 11.06 -20.95 10.90
C PRO A 154 10.43 -19.75 10.19
N ARG A 155 10.50 -19.80 8.86
CA ARG A 155 9.94 -18.78 7.96
C ARG A 155 8.58 -19.25 7.49
N HIS A 156 7.63 -18.33 7.29
CA HIS A 156 6.23 -18.68 7.04
C HIS A 156 5.64 -17.88 5.89
N PHE A 157 4.85 -18.55 5.05
CA PHE A 157 4.03 -17.87 4.06
C PHE A 157 2.84 -17.17 4.71
N GLU A 158 2.55 -15.99 4.19
CA GLU A 158 1.42 -15.16 4.57
C GLU A 158 0.80 -14.54 3.32
N ARG A 159 -0.50 -14.28 3.37
CA ARG A 159 -1.26 -13.63 2.29
C ARG A 159 -2.13 -12.51 2.84
N PRO A 160 -1.54 -11.46 3.45
CA PRO A 160 -2.32 -10.34 3.96
C PRO A 160 -2.81 -9.46 2.78
N PRO A 161 -4.03 -8.89 2.86
CA PRO A 161 -4.50 -7.92 1.87
C PRO A 161 -3.54 -6.74 1.66
N PHE A 162 -2.87 -6.30 2.73
CA PHE A 162 -1.82 -5.26 2.68
C PHE A 162 -0.78 -5.53 1.59
N ILE A 163 -0.19 -6.72 1.53
CA ILE A 163 0.88 -7.05 0.58
C ILE A 163 0.37 -6.98 -0.86
N SER A 164 -0.84 -7.51 -1.06
CA SER A 164 -1.49 -7.53 -2.35
C SER A 164 -1.73 -6.11 -2.87
N ALA A 165 -2.25 -5.22 -2.01
CA ALA A 165 -2.42 -3.80 -2.35
C ALA A 165 -1.07 -3.09 -2.56
N PHE A 166 -0.08 -3.33 -1.70
CA PHE A 166 1.24 -2.70 -1.76
C PHE A 166 1.96 -3.01 -3.08
N CYS A 167 1.89 -4.25 -3.55
CA CYS A 167 2.50 -4.68 -4.81
C CYS A 167 1.71 -4.20 -6.04
N VAL A 168 0.37 -4.23 -6.00
CA VAL A 168 -0.46 -3.72 -7.10
C VAL A 168 -0.22 -2.24 -7.34
N LEU A 169 -0.06 -1.44 -6.28
CA LEU A 169 0.26 -0.01 -6.40
C LEU A 169 1.59 0.24 -7.13
N ALA A 170 2.59 -0.62 -6.95
CA ALA A 170 3.84 -0.53 -7.72
C ALA A 170 3.62 -0.89 -9.22
N LEU A 171 2.79 -1.89 -9.49
CA LEU A 171 2.46 -2.33 -10.85
C LEU A 171 1.57 -1.36 -11.64
N GLU A 172 0.95 -0.35 -11.01
CA GLU A 172 0.10 0.64 -11.72
C GLU A 172 0.81 1.37 -12.86
N SER A 173 2.15 1.47 -12.78
CA SER A 173 2.97 2.08 -13.82
C SER A 173 3.18 1.18 -15.06
N CYS A 174 2.99 -0.13 -14.92
CA CYS A 174 3.25 -1.11 -15.97
C CYS A 174 2.06 -1.24 -16.92
N ARG A 175 2.35 -1.12 -18.24
CA ARG A 175 1.31 -1.15 -19.29
C ARG A 175 1.21 -2.49 -20.00
N GLU A 176 1.92 -3.51 -19.53
CA GLU A 176 1.82 -4.86 -20.09
C GLU A 176 0.44 -5.47 -19.80
N ALA A 177 -0.07 -6.28 -20.73
CA ALA A 177 -1.39 -6.92 -20.57
C ALA A 177 -1.43 -7.85 -19.36
N LYS A 178 -0.33 -8.54 -19.09
CA LYS A 178 -0.18 -9.42 -17.93
C LYS A 178 -0.26 -8.65 -16.60
N ALA A 179 0.38 -7.49 -16.50
CA ALA A 179 0.28 -6.63 -15.32
C ALA A 179 -1.19 -6.22 -15.07
N ARG A 180 -1.93 -5.83 -16.11
CA ARG A 180 -3.37 -5.52 -15.98
C ARG A 180 -4.19 -6.71 -15.48
N SER A 181 -3.91 -7.91 -15.99
CA SER A 181 -4.59 -9.15 -15.55
C SER A 181 -4.33 -9.43 -14.06
N ILE A 182 -3.05 -9.36 -13.64
CA ILE A 182 -2.64 -9.50 -12.24
C ILE A 182 -3.36 -8.47 -11.37
N CYS A 183 -3.33 -7.18 -11.74
CA CYS A 183 -3.99 -6.12 -10.99
C CYS A 183 -5.51 -6.33 -10.89
N ALA A 184 -6.16 -6.84 -11.94
CA ALA A 184 -7.60 -7.11 -11.93
C ALA A 184 -7.96 -8.25 -10.97
N ALA A 185 -7.23 -9.36 -11.01
CA ALA A 185 -7.43 -10.49 -10.08
C ALA A 185 -7.23 -10.04 -8.63
N THR A 186 -6.15 -9.29 -8.36
CA THR A 186 -5.90 -8.78 -7.00
C THR A 186 -6.93 -7.75 -6.55
N ARG A 187 -7.48 -6.91 -7.44
CA ARG A 187 -8.59 -6.00 -7.08
C ARG A 187 -9.83 -6.78 -6.62
N ALA A 188 -10.15 -7.90 -7.28
CA ALA A 188 -11.24 -8.77 -6.86
C ALA A 188 -10.98 -9.38 -5.48
N TYR A 189 -9.77 -9.90 -5.22
CA TYR A 189 -9.37 -10.38 -3.90
C TYR A 189 -9.52 -9.32 -2.79
N LEU A 190 -9.06 -8.09 -3.06
CA LEU A 190 -9.15 -7.00 -2.09
C LEU A 190 -10.60 -6.62 -1.80
N ALA A 191 -11.47 -6.65 -2.83
CA ALA A 191 -12.90 -6.41 -2.67
C ALA A 191 -13.59 -7.50 -1.84
N ASP A 192 -13.21 -8.78 -1.98
CA ASP A 192 -13.77 -9.87 -1.17
C ASP A 192 -13.33 -9.81 0.31
N THR A 193 -12.12 -9.30 0.55
CA THR A 193 -11.51 -9.21 1.89
C THR A 193 -11.85 -7.94 2.66
N VAL A 194 -12.57 -6.99 2.07
CA VAL A 194 -12.97 -5.76 2.76
C VAL A 194 -13.91 -6.06 3.93
N GLU A 195 -13.63 -5.46 5.08
CA GLU A 195 -14.49 -5.51 6.26
C GLU A 195 -15.29 -4.22 6.39
N TYR A 196 -16.49 -4.30 6.97
CA TYR A 196 -17.31 -3.13 7.22
C TYR A 196 -16.61 -2.14 8.17
N PRO A 197 -16.72 -0.81 7.95
CA PRO A 197 -17.35 -0.11 6.82
C PRO A 197 -16.38 0.29 5.68
N GLY A 198 -15.42 -0.57 5.31
CA GLY A 198 -14.39 -0.28 4.32
C GLY A 198 -12.97 -0.29 4.91
N PHE A 199 -12.68 -1.27 5.76
CA PHE A 199 -11.42 -1.43 6.46
C PHE A 199 -10.80 -2.79 6.19
N TRP A 200 -9.49 -2.88 6.40
CA TRP A 200 -8.71 -4.10 6.38
C TRP A 200 -7.85 -4.19 7.63
N ARG A 201 -7.41 -5.41 7.92
CA ARG A 201 -6.44 -5.74 8.96
C ARG A 201 -5.31 -6.53 8.31
N TYR A 202 -4.09 -6.38 8.81
CA TYR A 202 -2.97 -7.18 8.33
C TYR A 202 -3.16 -8.69 8.61
N TYR A 203 -3.52 -9.04 9.85
CA TYR A 203 -3.94 -10.41 10.21
C TYR A 203 -5.35 -10.41 10.78
N ARG A 204 -6.03 -11.55 10.65
CA ARG A 204 -7.35 -11.79 11.25
C ARG A 204 -7.43 -11.46 12.75
N HIS A 205 -6.35 -11.71 13.49
CA HIS A 205 -6.30 -11.53 14.94
C HIS A 205 -5.81 -10.15 15.39
N LEU A 206 -5.36 -9.30 14.46
CA LEU A 206 -5.02 -7.91 14.75
C LEU A 206 -6.25 -7.03 14.54
N PRO A 207 -6.32 -5.85 15.19
CA PRO A 207 -7.28 -4.83 14.82
C PRO A 207 -7.16 -4.44 13.36
N GLN A 208 -8.23 -3.86 12.84
CA GLN A 208 -8.16 -3.08 11.62
C GLN A 208 -7.11 -1.97 11.76
N ASP A 209 -6.45 -1.63 10.66
CA ASP A 209 -5.35 -0.68 10.67
C ASP A 209 -5.37 0.24 9.45
N LEU A 210 -4.85 1.45 9.62
CA LEU A 210 -4.85 2.47 8.57
C LEU A 210 -3.83 2.22 7.48
N ASP A 211 -2.79 1.41 7.69
CA ASP A 211 -1.80 1.14 6.64
C ASP A 211 -2.38 0.19 5.59
N SER A 212 -2.89 -0.96 6.03
CA SER A 212 -3.66 -1.92 5.23
C SER A 212 -4.85 -1.24 4.58
N THR A 213 -5.64 -0.51 5.37
CA THR A 213 -6.90 0.09 4.87
C THR A 213 -6.65 1.09 3.76
N THR A 214 -5.69 2.00 3.94
CA THR A 214 -5.48 3.06 2.94
C THR A 214 -4.89 2.51 1.65
N LEU A 215 -3.92 1.59 1.70
CA LEU A 215 -3.38 0.97 0.49
C LEU A 215 -4.45 0.15 -0.26
N CYS A 216 -5.26 -0.65 0.45
CA CYS A 216 -6.33 -1.41 -0.17
C CYS A 216 -7.40 -0.50 -0.78
N ALA A 217 -7.82 0.53 -0.05
CA ALA A 217 -8.81 1.51 -0.51
C ALA A 217 -8.32 2.30 -1.74
N LEU A 218 -7.02 2.56 -1.85
CA LEU A 218 -6.42 3.16 -3.04
C LEU A 218 -6.48 2.25 -4.28
N VAL A 219 -6.51 0.93 -4.09
CA VAL A 219 -6.58 -0.06 -5.17
C VAL A 219 -8.02 -0.41 -5.54
N ILE A 220 -8.98 -0.38 -4.60
CA ILE A 220 -10.40 -0.64 -4.89
C ILE A 220 -11.27 0.61 -4.70
N ASP A 221 -10.83 1.72 -5.28
CA ASP A 221 -11.43 3.05 -5.13
C ASP A 221 -12.87 3.16 -5.65
N THR A 222 -13.33 2.21 -6.47
CA THR A 222 -14.71 2.10 -6.95
C THR A 222 -15.61 1.24 -6.07
N HIS A 223 -15.08 0.55 -5.06
CA HIS A 223 -15.90 -0.22 -4.14
C HIS A 223 -16.84 0.74 -3.38
N PRO A 224 -18.16 0.48 -3.25
CA PRO A 224 -19.10 1.49 -2.75
C PRO A 224 -18.80 1.99 -1.34
N TRP A 225 -18.28 1.16 -0.44
CA TRP A 225 -17.86 1.63 0.89
C TRP A 225 -16.69 2.63 0.85
N ILE A 226 -15.83 2.53 -0.15
CA ILE A 226 -14.66 3.38 -0.33
C ILE A 226 -15.06 4.64 -1.10
N LEU A 227 -15.70 4.46 -2.25
CA LEU A 227 -16.17 5.53 -3.12
C LEU A 227 -17.12 6.50 -2.39
N LEU A 228 -18.01 5.96 -1.56
CA LEU A 228 -18.97 6.73 -0.76
C LEU A 228 -18.42 7.13 0.63
N GLY A 229 -17.12 6.97 0.85
CA GLY A 229 -16.44 7.46 2.05
C GLY A 229 -16.94 6.86 3.36
N ARG A 230 -17.47 5.63 3.36
CA ARG A 230 -18.08 5.00 4.55
C ARG A 230 -17.05 4.74 5.66
N ASN A 231 -15.78 4.57 5.29
CA ASN A 231 -14.67 4.42 6.23
C ASN A 231 -14.14 5.76 6.79
N ILE A 232 -14.36 6.88 6.08
CA ILE A 232 -13.76 8.18 6.38
C ILE A 232 -14.08 8.65 7.81
N PRO A 233 -15.34 8.67 8.29
CA PRO A 233 -15.64 9.16 9.64
C PRO A 233 -14.83 8.46 10.73
N ARG A 234 -14.68 7.14 10.63
CA ARG A 234 -13.92 6.34 11.59
C ARG A 234 -12.41 6.59 11.46
N MET A 235 -11.88 6.73 10.24
CA MET A 235 -10.49 7.14 10.03
C MET A 235 -10.18 8.50 10.65
N LEU A 236 -11.08 9.48 10.47
CA LEU A 236 -10.95 10.82 11.03
C LEU A 236 -11.04 10.84 12.56
N ALA A 237 -11.77 9.90 13.16
CA ALA A 237 -11.78 9.73 14.61
C ALA A 237 -10.46 9.14 15.14
N ASN A 238 -9.70 8.41 14.30
CA ASN A 238 -8.45 7.76 14.68
C ASN A 238 -7.22 8.67 14.58
N ARG A 239 -7.29 9.84 15.22
CA ARG A 239 -6.18 10.80 15.31
C ARG A 239 -5.77 11.04 16.74
N ASP A 240 -4.49 11.35 16.94
CA ASP A 240 -4.01 11.87 18.22
C ASP A 240 -4.36 13.35 18.42
N ARG A 241 -3.91 13.90 19.56
CA ARG A 241 -4.14 15.31 19.92
C ARG A 241 -3.44 16.31 19.00
N GLU A 242 -2.46 15.87 18.23
CA GLU A 242 -1.73 16.71 17.26
C GLU A 242 -2.32 16.59 15.85
N GLY A 243 -3.40 15.83 15.68
CA GLY A 243 -4.07 15.64 14.39
C GLY A 243 -3.37 14.63 13.48
N ARG A 244 -2.42 13.84 14.00
CA ARG A 244 -1.77 12.74 13.26
C ARG A 244 -2.62 11.49 13.35
N PHE A 245 -2.62 10.69 12.29
CA PHE A 245 -3.35 9.44 12.25
C PHE A 245 -2.57 8.31 12.92
N MET A 246 -3.30 7.47 13.66
CA MET A 246 -2.73 6.32 14.35
C MET A 246 -2.82 5.05 13.50
N THR A 247 -1.89 4.10 13.66
CA THR A 247 -1.91 2.86 12.86
C THR A 247 -3.14 2.01 13.16
N TRP A 248 -3.42 1.72 14.43
CA TRP A 248 -4.44 0.73 14.83
C TRP A 248 -5.79 1.37 15.16
N MET A 249 -6.87 0.71 14.76
CA MET A 249 -8.25 1.08 15.10
C MET A 249 -8.69 0.31 16.36
N LEU A 250 -8.66 0.95 17.54
CA LEU A 250 -8.88 0.28 18.84
C LEU A 250 -10.28 0.46 19.46
N GLU A 251 -11.32 0.52 18.63
CA GLU A 251 -12.68 0.68 19.14
C GLU A 251 -13.23 -0.60 19.81
N GLY A 252 -14.29 -0.45 20.62
CA GLY A 252 -14.58 -1.30 21.79
C GLY A 252 -14.72 -2.82 21.63
N ASP A 253 -14.90 -3.37 20.41
CA ASP A 253 -14.91 -4.81 20.16
C ASP A 253 -13.72 -5.33 19.33
N GLU A 254 -12.74 -4.48 19.03
CA GLU A 254 -11.50 -4.86 18.34
C GLU A 254 -10.53 -5.60 19.28
N PRO A 255 -9.69 -6.50 18.74
CA PRO A 255 -8.69 -7.23 19.53
C PRO A 255 -7.68 -6.28 20.20
N ASP A 256 -7.74 -6.13 21.52
CA ASP A 256 -6.79 -5.27 22.23
C ASP A 256 -5.41 -5.93 22.48
N VAL A 257 -4.85 -6.55 21.43
CA VAL A 257 -3.52 -7.16 21.44
C VAL A 257 -2.41 -6.16 21.13
N VAL A 258 -2.77 -4.95 20.68
CA VAL A 258 -1.83 -3.91 20.25
C VAL A 258 -1.77 -2.68 21.15
N SER A 259 -2.69 -2.45 22.11
CA SER A 259 -2.59 -1.28 23.02
C SER A 259 -1.28 -1.24 23.81
N ARG A 260 -0.75 -2.41 24.16
CA ARG A 260 0.55 -2.55 24.84
C ARG A 260 1.73 -2.16 23.95
N PHE A 261 1.55 -2.28 22.63
CA PHE A 261 2.53 -1.95 21.61
C PHE A 261 2.22 -0.57 21.03
N ARG A 262 2.37 0.45 21.88
CA ARG A 262 2.31 1.89 21.60
C ARG A 262 1.61 2.28 20.29
N ILE A 263 0.41 2.81 20.44
CA ILE A 263 -0.36 3.50 19.40
C ILE A 263 0.36 4.83 19.15
N GLU A 264 1.39 4.84 18.31
CA GLU A 264 2.10 6.05 17.88
C GLU A 264 1.77 6.35 16.41
N ALA A 265 1.89 7.62 16.04
CA ALA A 265 1.77 8.03 14.65
C ALA A 265 3.02 7.56 13.88
N ASP A 266 2.81 6.93 12.74
CA ASP A 266 3.88 6.45 11.85
C ASP A 266 3.89 7.27 10.55
N PRO A 267 5.07 7.66 10.04
CA PRO A 267 5.17 8.52 8.88
C PRO A 267 4.65 7.87 7.59
N VAL A 268 4.86 6.57 7.41
CA VAL A 268 4.36 5.86 6.23
C VAL A 268 2.86 5.70 6.29
N VAL A 269 2.32 5.36 7.45
CA VAL A 269 0.86 5.28 7.65
C VAL A 269 0.19 6.61 7.35
N ASN A 270 0.72 7.72 7.90
CA ASN A 270 0.16 9.04 7.63
C ASN A 270 0.31 9.45 6.16
N ALA A 271 1.42 9.11 5.50
CA ALA A 271 1.59 9.34 4.07
C ALA A 271 0.51 8.58 3.26
N ASN A 272 0.21 7.34 3.63
CA ASN A 272 -0.82 6.55 2.96
C ASN A 272 -2.23 7.08 3.24
N VAL A 273 -2.51 7.55 4.46
CA VAL A 273 -3.77 8.25 4.79
C VAL A 273 -3.93 9.53 3.95
N ILE A 274 -2.90 10.35 3.84
CA ILE A 274 -2.93 11.58 3.01
C ILE A 274 -3.11 11.23 1.53
N ALA A 275 -2.42 10.19 1.04
CA ALA A 275 -2.58 9.72 -0.33
C ALA A 275 -4.02 9.27 -0.63
N TYR A 276 -4.73 8.71 0.35
CA TYR A 276 -6.11 8.25 0.23
C TYR A 276 -7.14 9.37 0.38
N LEU A 277 -7.07 10.13 1.48
CA LEU A 277 -8.03 11.19 1.81
C LEU A 277 -7.84 12.45 0.95
N GLY A 278 -6.63 12.66 0.43
CA GLY A 278 -6.30 13.80 -0.42
C GLY A 278 -5.85 15.03 0.35
N ASP A 279 -5.88 16.17 -0.34
CA ASP A 279 -5.67 17.49 0.27
C ASP A 279 -7.01 18.06 0.78
N CYS A 280 -7.28 17.86 2.07
CA CYS A 280 -8.48 18.37 2.74
C CYS A 280 -8.15 18.99 4.11
N PRO A 281 -9.04 19.81 4.70
CA PRO A 281 -8.84 20.38 6.03
C PRO A 281 -8.43 19.35 7.09
N GLU A 282 -8.99 18.15 7.00
CA GLU A 282 -8.82 17.06 7.96
C GLU A 282 -7.43 16.41 7.93
N THR A 283 -6.68 16.56 6.84
CA THR A 283 -5.32 16.02 6.70
C THR A 283 -4.22 17.06 6.94
N ARG A 284 -4.56 18.34 7.14
CA ARG A 284 -3.58 19.44 7.19
C ARG A 284 -2.55 19.28 8.31
N ASP A 285 -2.95 18.75 9.46
CA ASP A 285 -2.05 18.61 10.60
C ASP A 285 -1.03 17.49 10.35
N ALA A 286 -1.50 16.34 9.87
CA ALA A 286 -0.63 15.25 9.41
C ALA A 286 0.30 15.67 8.27
N GLN A 287 -0.19 16.46 7.29
CA GLN A 287 0.63 17.01 6.21
C GLN A 287 1.76 17.89 6.76
N ARG A 288 1.45 18.85 7.65
CA ARG A 288 2.48 19.72 8.26
C ARG A 288 3.50 18.92 9.09
N TRP A 289 3.03 17.90 9.81
CA TRP A 289 3.91 17.02 10.56
C TRP A 289 4.86 16.23 9.65
N LEU A 290 4.36 15.62 8.57
CA LEU A 290 5.21 14.94 7.59
C LEU A 290 6.20 15.89 6.92
N GLU A 291 5.77 17.10 6.56
CA GLU A 291 6.65 18.09 5.95
C GLU A 291 7.81 18.47 6.86
N ALA A 292 7.54 18.74 8.14
CA ALA A 292 8.55 19.04 9.13
C ALA A 292 9.50 17.85 9.35
N LEU A 293 8.95 16.64 9.44
CA LEU A 293 9.73 15.41 9.62
C LEU A 293 10.67 15.14 8.43
N ILE A 294 10.20 15.35 7.19
CA ILE A 294 11.00 15.11 5.98
C ILE A 294 12.07 16.20 5.78
N SER A 295 11.71 17.46 6.08
CA SER A 295 12.61 18.61 5.87
C SER A 295 13.70 18.68 6.93
N ASP A 296 13.32 18.57 8.20
CA ASP A 296 14.20 18.90 9.33
C ASP A 296 14.43 17.73 10.28
N GLY A 297 13.67 16.64 10.12
CA GLY A 297 13.72 15.49 11.00
C GLY A 297 14.79 14.45 10.66
N ASP A 298 15.22 13.73 11.70
CA ASP A 298 15.93 12.47 11.54
C ASP A 298 14.91 11.37 11.22
N LEU A 299 15.06 10.71 10.07
CA LEU A 299 14.18 9.62 9.66
C LEU A 299 14.67 8.26 10.21
N LYS A 300 15.86 8.22 10.80
CA LYS A 300 16.35 7.04 11.48
C LYS A 300 15.42 6.69 12.64
N ASP A 301 14.91 5.46 12.63
CA ASP A 301 13.94 4.95 13.61
C ASP A 301 12.61 5.74 13.64
N ALA A 302 12.32 6.59 12.64
CA ALA A 302 11.08 7.38 12.60
C ALA A 302 9.85 6.52 12.29
N SER A 303 10.05 5.33 11.73
CA SER A 303 9.01 4.32 11.56
C SER A 303 9.34 3.09 12.39
N LYS A 304 8.29 2.52 13.00
CA LYS A 304 8.39 1.21 13.66
C LYS A 304 8.47 0.07 12.64
N TRP A 305 7.79 0.25 11.51
CA TRP A 305 7.50 -0.83 10.56
C TRP A 305 8.41 -0.80 9.34
N TYR A 306 8.95 0.35 8.96
CA TYR A 306 9.71 0.48 7.71
C TYR A 306 11.21 0.59 8.00
N PRO A 307 12.06 -0.24 7.34
CA PRO A 307 13.48 -0.43 7.70
C PRO A 307 14.36 0.81 7.61
N ASP A 308 14.03 1.71 6.69
CA ASP A 308 14.98 2.70 6.23
C ASP A 308 14.30 3.95 5.67
N GLU A 309 15.11 4.99 5.51
CA GLU A 309 14.67 6.29 5.02
C GLU A 309 14.12 6.25 3.59
N ILE A 310 14.58 5.30 2.76
CA ILE A 310 14.14 5.20 1.36
C ILE A 310 12.70 4.68 1.32
N ALA A 311 12.35 3.70 2.14
CA ALA A 311 10.97 3.22 2.27
C ALA A 311 10.02 4.33 2.74
N ILE A 312 10.46 5.16 3.70
CA ILE A 312 9.70 6.33 4.16
C ILE A 312 9.55 7.36 3.02
N CYS A 313 10.64 7.74 2.37
CA CYS A 313 10.63 8.70 1.26
C CYS A 313 9.75 8.22 0.10
N TYR A 314 9.77 6.92 -0.21
CA TYR A 314 8.94 6.31 -1.24
C TYR A 314 7.44 6.45 -0.94
N ALA A 315 7.01 6.16 0.28
CA ALA A 315 5.61 6.35 0.69
C ALA A 315 5.18 7.82 0.62
N VAL A 316 6.04 8.74 1.07
CA VAL A 316 5.76 10.19 1.01
C VAL A 316 5.72 10.69 -0.43
N ALA A 317 6.61 10.23 -1.32
CA ALA A 317 6.59 10.60 -2.74
C ALA A 317 5.29 10.18 -3.43
N ARG A 318 4.77 8.99 -3.11
CA ARG A 318 3.43 8.55 -3.56
C ARG A 318 2.33 9.49 -3.07
N ALA A 319 2.40 9.94 -1.81
CA ALA A 319 1.45 10.92 -1.29
C ALA A 319 1.54 12.25 -2.03
N VAL A 320 2.75 12.81 -2.20
CA VAL A 320 3.02 14.05 -2.94
C VAL A 320 2.41 14.04 -4.34
N LYS A 321 2.62 12.95 -5.09
CA LYS A 321 2.06 12.78 -6.43
C LYS A 321 0.53 12.78 -6.44
N ARG A 322 -0.11 12.20 -5.42
CA ARG A 322 -1.57 12.08 -5.35
C ARG A 322 -2.27 13.33 -4.86
N VAL A 323 -1.60 14.14 -4.03
CA VAL A 323 -2.18 15.37 -3.46
C VAL A 323 -1.64 16.65 -4.09
N THR A 324 -0.99 16.55 -5.25
CA THR A 324 -0.48 17.70 -6.01
C THR A 324 -1.58 18.77 -6.19
N PRO A 325 -1.33 20.05 -5.86
CA PRO A 325 -0.02 20.65 -5.53
C PRO A 325 0.32 20.76 -4.02
N ALA A 326 -0.51 20.23 -3.12
CA ALA A 326 -0.46 20.53 -1.69
C ALA A 326 0.91 20.26 -1.02
N LEU A 327 1.59 19.19 -1.45
CA LEU A 327 2.90 18.78 -0.93
C LEU A 327 4.04 18.97 -1.95
N ASP A 328 3.84 19.71 -3.05
CA ASP A 328 4.85 19.81 -4.12
C ASP A 328 6.21 20.37 -3.65
N ARG A 329 6.20 21.20 -2.62
CA ARG A 329 7.42 21.72 -1.98
C ARG A 329 8.33 20.63 -1.41
N LEU A 330 7.79 19.43 -1.13
CA LEU A 330 8.59 18.29 -0.68
C LEU A 330 9.34 17.59 -1.81
N ARG A 331 8.99 17.79 -3.09
CA ARG A 331 9.68 17.14 -4.22
C ARG A 331 11.21 17.35 -4.19
N PRO A 332 11.73 18.60 -4.15
CA PRO A 332 13.17 18.81 -4.09
C PRO A 332 13.80 18.24 -2.80
N VAL A 333 13.11 18.34 -1.65
CA VAL A 333 13.60 17.85 -0.36
C VAL A 333 13.74 16.32 -0.36
N LEU A 334 12.72 15.61 -0.85
CA LEU A 334 12.74 14.15 -1.02
C LEU A 334 13.86 13.72 -1.97
N ALA A 335 14.02 14.45 -3.09
CA ALA A 335 15.08 14.16 -4.04
C ALA A 335 16.46 14.33 -3.41
N ASP A 336 16.71 15.45 -2.72
CA ASP A 336 18.00 15.71 -2.07
C ASP A 336 18.30 14.66 -1.00
N ARG A 337 17.30 14.27 -0.19
CA ARG A 337 17.47 13.22 0.81
C ARG A 337 17.80 11.87 0.18
N VAL A 338 17.05 11.43 -0.82
CA VAL A 338 17.33 10.16 -1.52
C VAL A 338 18.70 10.20 -2.17
N LEU A 339 19.07 11.29 -2.86
CA LEU A 339 20.40 11.43 -3.47
C LEU A 339 21.54 11.35 -2.44
N GLY A 340 21.32 11.88 -1.24
CA GLY A 340 22.29 11.78 -0.13
C GLY A 340 22.51 10.36 0.41
N LEU A 341 21.62 9.40 0.09
CA LEU A 341 21.70 8.01 0.51
C LEU A 341 22.37 7.10 -0.54
N ALA A 342 22.78 7.65 -1.69
CA ALA A 342 23.44 6.88 -2.74
C ALA A 342 24.85 6.43 -2.30
N ASP A 343 25.20 5.18 -2.62
CA ASP A 343 26.57 4.68 -2.48
C ASP A 343 27.47 5.14 -3.65
N GLU A 344 28.77 4.86 -3.57
CA GLU A 344 29.75 5.24 -4.60
C GLU A 344 29.45 4.63 -5.99
N GLU A 345 28.74 3.51 -6.03
CA GLU A 345 28.32 2.81 -7.23
C GLU A 345 26.99 3.34 -7.79
N GLY A 346 26.33 4.28 -7.09
CA GLY A 346 25.02 4.81 -7.42
C GLY A 346 23.86 3.87 -7.10
N GLY A 347 24.09 2.87 -6.24
CA GLY A 347 23.05 2.08 -5.59
C GLY A 347 22.54 2.77 -4.32
N TYR A 348 21.49 2.21 -3.72
CA TYR A 348 20.87 2.77 -2.51
C TYR A 348 20.72 1.69 -1.43
N GLY A 349 21.78 0.92 -1.16
CA GLY A 349 21.69 -0.28 -0.33
C GLY A 349 21.31 -1.50 -1.18
N ASN A 350 20.23 -2.23 -0.87
CA ASN A 350 19.82 -3.42 -1.63
C ASN A 350 19.03 -3.07 -2.92
N VAL A 351 18.62 -4.06 -3.71
CA VAL A 351 17.91 -3.81 -4.98
C VAL A 351 16.47 -3.30 -4.77
N LEU A 352 15.80 -3.69 -3.68
CA LEU A 352 14.49 -3.14 -3.31
C LEU A 352 14.58 -1.64 -3.01
N GLN A 353 15.54 -1.25 -2.18
CA GLN A 353 15.81 0.15 -1.86
C GLN A 353 16.24 0.94 -3.11
N THR A 354 17.04 0.33 -3.98
CA THR A 354 17.40 0.95 -5.27
C THR A 354 16.16 1.20 -6.15
N ALA A 355 15.25 0.24 -6.23
CA ALA A 355 14.01 0.38 -6.98
C ALA A 355 13.11 1.48 -6.38
N GLN A 356 12.93 1.49 -5.07
CA GLN A 356 12.16 2.53 -4.35
C GLN A 356 12.78 3.93 -4.49
N ALA A 357 14.12 4.04 -4.47
CA ALA A 357 14.81 5.31 -4.68
C ALA A 357 14.62 5.85 -6.10
N VAL A 358 14.75 4.98 -7.12
CA VAL A 358 14.46 5.33 -8.52
C VAL A 358 13.01 5.79 -8.67
N SER A 359 12.07 5.05 -8.09
CA SER A 359 10.66 5.44 -8.08
C SER A 359 10.48 6.81 -7.41
N THR A 360 11.04 7.01 -6.23
CA THR A 360 10.97 8.29 -5.51
C THR A 360 11.50 9.46 -6.34
N LEU A 361 12.68 9.31 -6.96
CA LEU A 361 13.27 10.35 -7.81
C LEU A 361 12.45 10.62 -9.06
N CYS A 362 11.81 9.60 -9.64
CA CYS A 362 10.91 9.78 -10.76
C CYS A 362 9.63 10.54 -10.36
N ASP A 363 9.02 10.21 -9.21
CA ASP A 363 7.83 10.92 -8.72
C ASP A 363 8.17 12.34 -8.23
N ALA A 364 9.41 12.58 -7.80
CA ALA A 364 9.94 13.91 -7.50
C ALA A 364 10.43 14.68 -8.73
N GLU A 365 10.24 14.14 -9.95
CA GLU A 365 10.68 14.75 -11.22
C GLU A 365 12.19 15.06 -11.28
N CYS A 366 12.98 14.27 -10.56
CA CYS A 366 14.41 14.47 -10.33
C CYS A 366 15.28 13.33 -10.88
N LEU A 367 14.72 12.42 -11.68
CA LEU A 367 15.46 11.28 -12.23
C LEU A 367 16.64 11.71 -13.12
N GLY A 368 16.56 12.89 -13.77
CA GLY A 368 17.66 13.46 -14.55
C GLY A 368 18.88 13.92 -13.73
N ARG A 369 18.81 13.90 -12.39
CA ARG A 369 19.92 14.26 -11.50
C ARG A 369 20.90 13.11 -11.25
N ILE A 370 20.61 11.90 -11.76
CA ILE A 370 21.47 10.72 -11.58
C ILE A 370 21.91 10.13 -12.92
N ASP A 371 23.02 9.39 -12.90
CA ASP A 371 23.38 8.48 -13.98
C ASP A 371 22.49 7.24 -13.92
N VAL A 372 21.35 7.29 -14.63
CA VAL A 372 20.34 6.21 -14.66
C VAL A 372 20.87 4.84 -15.07
N LYS A 373 22.03 4.76 -15.75
CA LYS A 373 22.66 3.48 -16.11
C LYS A 373 23.14 2.70 -14.89
N ARG A 374 23.47 3.37 -13.78
CA ARG A 374 23.93 2.75 -12.54
C ARG A 374 22.84 1.94 -11.83
N PRO A 375 21.72 2.54 -11.38
CA PRO A 375 20.64 1.78 -10.76
C PRO A 375 20.01 0.79 -11.75
N LEU A 376 19.93 1.13 -13.05
CA LEU A 376 19.47 0.19 -14.07
C LEU A 376 20.32 -1.08 -14.09
N ARG A 377 21.65 -0.95 -14.14
CA ARG A 377 22.56 -2.11 -14.12
C ARG A 377 22.30 -2.96 -12.88
N ARG A 378 22.20 -2.33 -11.71
CA ARG A 378 21.96 -3.01 -10.43
C ARG A 378 20.67 -3.82 -10.45
N ILE A 379 19.57 -3.21 -10.93
CA ILE A 379 18.27 -3.87 -11.01
C ILE A 379 18.32 -5.02 -12.03
N LEU A 380 18.84 -4.80 -13.25
CA LEU A 380 18.93 -5.84 -14.28
C LEU A 380 19.80 -7.03 -13.81
N SER A 381 20.96 -6.77 -13.19
CA SER A 381 21.87 -7.82 -12.74
C SER A 381 21.37 -8.61 -11.54
N ALA A 382 20.39 -8.07 -10.80
CA ALA A 382 19.80 -8.75 -9.66
C ALA A 382 18.63 -9.68 -10.05
N GLN A 383 18.15 -9.63 -11.30
CA GLN A 383 17.08 -10.51 -11.75
C GLN A 383 17.61 -11.95 -11.89
N ARG A 384 16.91 -12.91 -11.29
CA ARG A 384 17.21 -14.34 -11.34
C ARG A 384 16.73 -14.96 -12.66
N GLU A 385 17.13 -16.20 -12.91
CA GLU A 385 16.76 -16.95 -14.13
C GLU A 385 15.24 -17.14 -14.27
N ASP A 386 14.54 -17.35 -13.16
CA ASP A 386 13.08 -17.50 -13.12
C ASP A 386 12.32 -16.17 -13.29
N GLY A 387 13.02 -15.05 -13.45
CA GLY A 387 12.44 -13.71 -13.60
C GLY A 387 12.23 -12.96 -12.29
N SER A 388 12.42 -13.60 -11.14
CA SER A 388 12.26 -12.97 -9.83
C SER A 388 13.44 -12.08 -9.43
N TRP A 389 13.20 -11.19 -8.46
CA TRP A 389 14.26 -10.52 -7.70
C TRP A 389 14.41 -11.13 -6.30
N PRO A 390 15.55 -10.92 -5.62
CA PRO A 390 15.80 -11.50 -4.31
C PRO A 390 14.74 -11.13 -3.27
N GLU A 391 14.49 -12.04 -2.34
CA GLU A 391 13.69 -11.77 -1.16
C GLU A 391 14.47 -10.81 -0.25
N LEU A 392 13.83 -9.70 0.07
CA LEU A 392 14.42 -8.64 0.88
C LEU A 392 13.41 -8.14 1.90
N LEU A 393 13.92 -7.66 3.04
CA LEU A 393 13.11 -7.03 4.08
C LEU A 393 12.41 -5.79 3.52
N ALA A 394 11.09 -5.82 3.46
CA ALA A 394 10.27 -4.72 2.99
C ALA A 394 9.71 -3.89 4.15
N PHE A 395 9.26 -4.55 5.22
CA PHE A 395 8.75 -3.93 6.45
C PHE A 395 8.74 -4.97 7.59
N GLY A 396 8.44 -4.55 8.80
CA GLY A 396 8.44 -5.38 10.00
C GLY A 396 8.85 -4.62 11.25
N ASP A 397 8.55 -5.18 12.42
CA ASP A 397 9.03 -4.62 13.70
C ASP A 397 10.51 -4.94 13.85
N GLN A 398 11.35 -3.90 13.85
CA GLN A 398 12.81 -4.05 13.88
C GLN A 398 13.41 -3.80 15.27
N THR A 399 12.58 -3.43 16.24
CA THR A 399 13.07 -2.96 17.54
C THR A 399 12.70 -3.92 18.67
N LEU A 400 13.70 -4.39 19.41
CA LEU A 400 13.51 -5.07 20.70
C LEU A 400 12.96 -4.13 21.80
N LYS A 401 12.80 -2.83 21.51
CA LYS A 401 12.31 -1.81 22.46
C LYS A 401 10.97 -2.19 23.10
N PHE A 402 10.23 -3.13 22.52
CA PHE A 402 8.90 -3.54 22.97
C PHE A 402 8.75 -5.04 23.28
N GLY A 403 9.85 -5.79 23.42
CA GLY A 403 9.90 -7.18 23.91
C GLY A 403 10.64 -8.18 23.01
N ALA A 404 10.82 -9.41 23.50
CA ALA A 404 11.58 -10.49 22.84
C ALA A 404 10.96 -11.02 21.53
N VAL A 405 9.82 -10.49 21.10
CA VAL A 405 9.08 -10.88 19.88
C VAL A 405 9.24 -9.84 18.75
N GLY A 406 9.84 -8.68 19.02
CA GLY A 406 9.86 -7.49 18.14
C GLY A 406 10.96 -7.43 17.07
N GLN A 407 11.33 -8.56 16.47
CA GLN A 407 12.29 -8.60 15.35
C GLN A 407 11.75 -9.46 14.21
N ILE A 408 10.55 -9.10 13.76
CA ILE A 408 9.83 -9.81 12.71
C ILE A 408 9.94 -8.99 11.43
N GLY A 409 10.49 -9.60 10.40
CA GLY A 409 10.57 -9.05 9.06
C GLY A 409 9.54 -9.68 8.13
N HIS A 410 9.10 -8.89 7.16
CA HIS A 410 8.23 -9.28 6.08
C HIS A 410 8.87 -8.93 4.75
N GLY A 411 8.86 -9.88 3.82
CA GLY A 411 9.39 -9.72 2.47
C GLY A 411 9.11 -10.95 1.63
N SER A 412 9.24 -10.83 0.32
CA SER A 412 9.25 -11.99 -0.59
C SER A 412 9.88 -11.57 -1.90
N GLU A 413 10.24 -12.55 -2.73
CA GLU A 413 10.62 -12.25 -4.11
C GLU A 413 9.50 -11.56 -4.89
N ALA A 414 8.24 -11.89 -4.62
CA ALA A 414 7.09 -11.25 -5.28
C ALA A 414 7.03 -9.76 -4.95
N VAL A 415 7.23 -9.39 -3.68
CA VAL A 415 7.29 -7.99 -3.24
C VAL A 415 8.44 -7.27 -3.95
N THR A 416 9.67 -7.77 -3.86
CA THR A 416 10.83 -7.12 -4.52
C THR A 416 10.64 -7.01 -6.03
N THR A 417 10.08 -8.04 -6.66
CA THR A 417 9.83 -8.07 -8.11
C THR A 417 8.87 -6.97 -8.54
N ALA A 418 7.78 -6.74 -7.80
CA ALA A 418 6.82 -5.68 -8.11
C ALA A 418 7.48 -4.29 -8.12
N PHE A 419 8.31 -3.98 -7.11
CA PHE A 419 9.05 -2.71 -7.06
C PHE A 419 10.11 -2.60 -8.16
N CYS A 420 10.82 -3.69 -8.48
CA CYS A 420 11.79 -3.69 -9.55
C CYS A 420 11.13 -3.45 -10.92
N ILE A 421 9.95 -4.03 -11.17
CA ILE A 421 9.16 -3.76 -12.38
C ILE A 421 8.78 -2.29 -12.46
N GLU A 422 8.29 -1.70 -11.37
CA GLU A 422 7.96 -0.27 -11.31
C GLU A 422 9.16 0.61 -11.69
N ALA A 423 10.32 0.35 -11.07
CA ALA A 423 11.53 1.11 -11.34
C ALA A 423 12.01 0.95 -12.80
N LEU A 424 11.95 -0.27 -13.35
CA LEU A 424 12.32 -0.53 -14.74
C LEU A 424 11.40 0.17 -15.74
N GLU A 425 10.09 0.22 -15.49
CA GLU A 425 9.14 0.97 -16.32
C GLU A 425 9.46 2.47 -16.34
N ARG A 426 9.75 3.03 -15.16
CA ARG A 426 10.14 4.45 -15.02
C ARG A 426 11.46 4.76 -15.74
N LEU A 427 12.48 3.90 -15.57
CA LEU A 427 13.76 4.02 -16.28
C LEU A 427 13.60 3.87 -17.79
N ALA A 428 12.80 2.90 -18.25
CA ALA A 428 12.55 2.68 -19.67
C ALA A 428 11.77 3.83 -20.33
N ALA A 429 10.87 4.49 -19.59
CA ALA A 429 10.20 5.70 -20.03
C ALA A 429 11.20 6.86 -20.16
N PHE A 430 12.06 7.06 -19.15
CA PHE A 430 13.07 8.12 -19.15
C PHE A 430 14.15 7.92 -20.24
N LEU A 431 14.56 6.69 -20.54
CA LEU A 431 15.52 6.43 -21.63
C LEU A 431 14.95 6.70 -23.04
N ARG A 432 13.64 6.90 -23.17
CA ARG A 432 12.95 7.19 -24.44
C ARG A 432 12.72 8.68 -24.67
N THR A 433 12.86 9.50 -23.62
CA THR A 433 12.85 10.97 -23.71
C THR A 433 14.22 11.47 -24.07
#